data_AF-A0A2J0KMI8-F1
#
_entry.id   AF-A0A2J0KMI8-F1
#
_cell.length_a   1.000
_cell.length_b   1.000
_cell.length_c   1.000
_cell.angle_alpha   90.00
_cell.angle_beta   90.00
_cell.angle_gamma   90.00
#
_symmetry.space_group_name_H-M   'P 1'
#
loop_
_entity.id
_entity.type
_entity.pdbx_description
1 polymer ?
#
loop_
_entity_poly.entity_id
_entity_poly.type
_entity_poly.pdbx_seq_one_letter_code
_entity_poly.pdbx_strand_id
1 'polypeptide(L)'
;MNNLAGKKKTRIRVGGLLLVMIFAVCPAHTSWALPQGQEVVSGTASFDQTDASTLNITASDKSIIQYNSFSIGANEKVNFIMPSLDSFLLNRVVGGGSSQILGQLYANGNLILINQNGINFGQNAQVNVGGLMASTHDITNQNFLNGQYIFAGTGINPNSFISNEGSIKTRDGGFAVLAADAIKNTGTIEAPVGTVSLAAGKFIKIDLYADGLVSVAIDEPTAQNIYDANGNKLETQLENSGTLSGAKVELNAQSVAQIFQSAINQEGIIRANEVKVGQDGVVEITASGLIESSGEIEAKEITVKSEQDIKVQGSYGSVGGSTVFEAGRDLTTTGPISTQGTTTFKAVNNINVNFNVTTDSGNLTFIADSDKD
;
A
#
# COMPACT_ATOMS: atom_id res chain seq x y z
N MET A 1 -47.53 -14.13 92.58
CA MET A 1 -47.17 -15.35 93.32
C MET A 1 -46.67 -16.38 92.33
N ASN A 2 -45.40 -16.81 92.46
CA ASN A 2 -44.76 -18.07 92.04
C ASN A 2 -45.03 -18.61 90.62
N ASN A 3 -44.09 -19.13 89.83
CA ASN A 3 -42.85 -19.82 90.17
C ASN A 3 -41.99 -20.01 88.91
N LEU A 4 -40.68 -20.16 89.12
CA LEU A 4 -39.65 -20.53 88.14
C LEU A 4 -39.84 -21.97 87.60
N ALA A 5 -39.51 -22.20 86.33
CA ALA A 5 -38.92 -23.46 85.86
C ALA A 5 -38.29 -23.29 84.46
N GLY A 6 -36.97 -23.43 84.38
CA GLY A 6 -36.20 -23.23 83.15
C GLY A 6 -36.25 -24.38 82.15
N LYS A 7 -35.68 -24.15 80.95
CA LYS A 7 -35.17 -25.21 80.07
C LYS A 7 -34.14 -24.66 79.05
N LYS A 8 -32.93 -25.20 79.21
CA LYS A 8 -31.90 -25.58 78.21
C LYS A 8 -31.37 -24.52 77.22
N LYS A 9 -30.11 -24.13 77.46
CA LYS A 9 -29.21 -23.49 76.49
C LYS A 9 -28.79 -24.51 75.42
N THR A 10 -29.19 -24.30 74.17
CA THR A 10 -28.70 -25.08 73.02
C THR A 10 -27.55 -24.32 72.36
N ARG A 11 -26.36 -24.92 72.35
CA ARG A 11 -25.17 -24.38 71.68
C ARG A 11 -25.32 -24.57 70.17
N ILE A 12 -25.39 -23.48 69.41
CA ILE A 12 -25.34 -23.52 67.94
C ILE A 12 -23.86 -23.56 67.53
N ARG A 13 -23.45 -24.66 66.90
CA ARG A 13 -22.14 -24.81 66.25
C ARG A 13 -22.17 -24.05 64.93
N VAL A 14 -21.33 -23.02 64.79
CA VAL A 14 -21.09 -22.35 63.50
C VAL A 14 -20.18 -23.26 62.68
N GLY A 15 -20.77 -23.99 61.72
CA GLY A 15 -20.02 -24.73 60.71
C GLY A 15 -19.55 -23.77 59.62
N GLY A 16 -18.23 -23.56 59.53
CA GLY A 16 -17.62 -22.79 58.45
C GLY A 16 -17.79 -23.50 57.11
N LEU A 17 -18.50 -22.87 56.17
CA LEU A 17 -18.63 -23.31 54.80
C LEU A 17 -17.37 -22.87 54.04
N LEU A 18 -16.46 -23.80 53.77
CA LEU A 18 -15.28 -23.55 52.94
C LEU A 18 -15.72 -23.56 51.46
N LEU A 19 -15.86 -22.39 50.85
CA LEU A 19 -16.18 -22.23 49.43
C LEU A 19 -14.89 -22.46 48.62
N VAL A 20 -14.75 -23.63 48.01
CA VAL A 20 -13.67 -23.91 47.06
C VAL A 20 -14.03 -23.26 45.72
N MET A 21 -13.45 -22.10 45.40
CA MET A 21 -13.49 -21.54 44.06
C MET A 21 -12.59 -22.38 43.14
N ILE A 22 -13.21 -23.22 42.31
CA ILE A 22 -12.53 -23.84 41.17
C ILE A 22 -12.32 -22.74 40.14
N PHE A 23 -11.11 -22.21 40.04
CA PHE A 23 -10.69 -21.43 38.88
C PHE A 23 -10.67 -22.37 37.67
N ALA A 24 -11.72 -22.30 36.85
CA ALA A 24 -11.68 -22.88 35.51
C ALA A 24 -10.61 -22.13 34.72
N VAL A 25 -9.42 -22.73 34.60
CA VAL A 25 -8.39 -22.28 33.66
C VAL A 25 -8.94 -22.52 32.27
N CYS A 26 -9.55 -21.48 31.68
CA CYS A 26 -9.92 -21.48 30.28
C CYS A 26 -8.61 -21.51 29.49
N PRO A 27 -8.30 -22.56 28.70
CA PRO A 27 -7.14 -22.53 27.82
C PRO A 27 -7.31 -21.32 26.90
N ALA A 28 -6.37 -20.39 26.94
CA ALA A 28 -6.30 -19.31 25.97
C ALA A 28 -6.05 -19.96 24.61
N HIS A 29 -7.11 -20.14 23.83
CA HIS A 29 -6.99 -20.46 22.42
C HIS A 29 -6.27 -19.26 21.80
N THR A 30 -5.00 -19.43 21.43
CA THR A 30 -4.34 -18.51 20.50
C THR A 30 -5.15 -18.61 19.21
N SER A 31 -6.04 -17.65 18.98
CA SER A 31 -6.73 -17.52 17.70
C SER A 31 -5.67 -17.13 16.69
N TRP A 32 -5.23 -18.10 15.90
CA TRP A 32 -4.32 -17.89 14.79
C TRP A 32 -5.02 -16.97 13.77
N ALA A 33 -4.29 -15.98 13.25
CA ALA A 33 -4.81 -14.92 12.40
C ALA A 33 -4.84 -15.30 10.90
N LEU A 34 -4.36 -16.50 10.54
CA LEU A 34 -4.35 -17.07 9.19
C LEU A 34 -5.69 -16.84 8.46
N PRO A 35 -5.71 -16.77 7.12
CA PRO A 35 -6.95 -16.57 6.35
C PRO A 35 -8.07 -17.53 6.76
N GLN A 36 -9.30 -17.02 6.89
CA GLN A 36 -10.47 -17.76 7.38
C GLN A 36 -11.65 -17.66 6.41
N GLY A 37 -12.52 -18.68 6.43
CA GLY A 37 -13.76 -18.69 5.65
C GLY A 37 -13.51 -18.68 4.15
N GLN A 38 -12.52 -19.45 3.70
CA GLN A 38 -12.12 -19.53 2.29
C GLN A 38 -13.17 -20.24 1.42
N GLU A 39 -13.53 -19.59 0.32
CA GLU A 39 -14.46 -20.10 -0.69
C GLU A 39 -13.84 -19.91 -2.09
N VAL A 40 -13.72 -21.00 -2.86
CA VAL A 40 -13.23 -20.95 -4.24
C VAL A 40 -14.40 -20.62 -5.16
N VAL A 41 -14.37 -19.43 -5.77
CA VAL A 41 -15.44 -18.92 -6.64
C VAL A 41 -15.17 -19.21 -8.11
N SER A 42 -13.90 -19.33 -8.50
CA SER A 42 -13.48 -19.70 -9.85
C SER A 42 -12.14 -20.42 -9.80
N GLY A 43 -11.90 -21.33 -10.75
CA GLY A 43 -10.71 -22.15 -10.81
C GLY A 43 -10.71 -23.27 -9.76
N THR A 44 -9.52 -23.70 -9.36
CA THR A 44 -9.33 -24.72 -8.33
C THR A 44 -8.32 -24.24 -7.31
N ALA A 45 -8.59 -24.47 -6.03
CA ALA A 45 -7.61 -24.28 -4.98
C ALA A 45 -7.76 -25.35 -3.88
N SER A 46 -6.65 -25.77 -3.31
CA SER A 46 -6.59 -26.63 -2.13
C SER A 46 -5.81 -25.94 -1.02
N PHE A 47 -6.28 -26.14 0.21
CA PHE A 47 -5.76 -25.48 1.40
C PHE A 47 -5.19 -26.53 2.34
N ASP A 48 -3.88 -26.48 2.57
CA ASP A 48 -3.15 -27.40 3.42
C ASP A 48 -2.52 -26.63 4.59
N GLN A 49 -3.13 -26.74 5.76
CA GLN A 49 -2.61 -26.18 6.99
C GLN A 49 -1.65 -27.20 7.62
N THR A 50 -0.36 -27.12 7.25
CA THR A 50 0.66 -28.08 7.68
C THR A 50 0.92 -28.05 9.19
N ASP A 51 0.73 -26.88 9.78
CA ASP A 51 0.77 -26.66 11.22
C ASP A 51 -0.10 -25.45 11.58
N ALA A 52 -0.22 -25.15 12.88
CA ALA A 52 -1.09 -24.08 13.33
C ALA A 52 -0.71 -22.68 12.80
N SER A 53 0.56 -22.48 12.41
CA SER A 53 1.15 -21.22 11.93
C SER A 53 1.32 -21.11 10.42
N THR A 54 1.18 -22.22 9.67
CA THR A 54 1.51 -22.28 8.25
C THR A 54 0.32 -22.76 7.42
N LEU A 55 -0.06 -21.96 6.42
CA LEU A 55 -1.07 -22.32 5.42
C LEU A 55 -0.45 -22.36 4.02
N ASN A 56 -0.50 -23.52 3.37
CA ASN A 56 -0.15 -23.68 1.96
C ASN A 56 -1.42 -23.68 1.11
N ILE A 57 -1.44 -22.86 0.07
CA ILE A 57 -2.56 -22.73 -0.86
C ILE A 57 -2.04 -23.09 -2.24
N THR A 58 -2.45 -24.24 -2.75
CA THR A 58 -2.17 -24.62 -4.14
C THR A 58 -3.36 -24.23 -4.99
N ALA A 59 -3.18 -23.33 -5.97
CA ALA A 59 -4.27 -22.81 -6.78
C ALA A 59 -3.91 -22.88 -8.27
N SER A 60 -4.90 -23.09 -9.14
CA SER A 60 -4.71 -22.98 -10.59
C SER A 60 -4.58 -21.51 -11.02
N ASP A 61 -4.04 -21.28 -12.21
CA ASP A 61 -4.05 -19.95 -12.81
C ASP A 61 -5.48 -19.38 -12.92
N LYS A 62 -5.61 -18.06 -12.78
CA LYS A 62 -6.87 -17.31 -12.82
C LYS A 62 -7.94 -17.81 -11.84
N SER A 63 -7.53 -18.37 -10.70
CA SER A 63 -8.47 -18.70 -9.63
C SER A 63 -8.92 -17.45 -8.86
N ILE A 64 -10.12 -17.53 -8.28
CA ILE A 64 -10.68 -16.50 -7.41
C ILE A 64 -11.04 -17.17 -6.08
N ILE A 65 -10.43 -16.72 -5.00
CA ILE A 65 -10.72 -17.17 -3.64
C ILE A 65 -11.28 -16.00 -2.84
N GLN A 66 -12.46 -16.18 -2.27
CA GLN A 66 -13.04 -15.26 -1.30
C GLN A 66 -12.72 -15.71 0.11
N TYR A 67 -12.58 -14.76 1.03
CA TYR A 67 -12.30 -15.01 2.44
C TYR A 67 -13.20 -14.14 3.32
N ASN A 68 -13.66 -14.68 4.44
CA ASN A 68 -14.28 -13.86 5.49
C ASN A 68 -13.25 -12.92 6.12
N SER A 69 -12.01 -13.38 6.30
CA SER A 69 -10.89 -12.55 6.72
C SER A 69 -9.59 -13.07 6.12
N PHE A 70 -8.70 -12.15 5.76
CA PHE A 70 -7.35 -12.49 5.31
C PHE A 70 -6.34 -11.69 6.13
N SER A 71 -5.77 -12.34 7.13
CA SER A 71 -4.69 -11.79 7.96
C SER A 71 -3.58 -12.84 8.10
N ILE A 72 -2.39 -12.41 8.49
CA ILE A 72 -1.23 -13.27 8.74
C ILE A 72 -0.54 -12.69 9.98
N GLY A 73 -0.64 -13.38 11.11
CA GLY A 73 0.00 -12.97 12.36
C GLY A 73 1.53 -12.96 12.26
N ALA A 74 2.21 -12.29 13.19
CA ALA A 74 3.66 -12.05 13.11
C ALA A 74 4.52 -13.33 13.01
N ASN A 75 4.04 -14.44 13.56
CA ASN A 75 4.73 -15.74 13.51
C ASN A 75 4.07 -16.72 12.53
N GLU A 76 3.22 -16.23 11.64
CA GLU A 76 2.46 -17.04 10.70
C GLU A 76 2.99 -16.89 9.28
N LYS A 77 2.66 -17.87 8.45
CA LYS A 77 3.11 -17.97 7.07
C LYS A 77 1.98 -18.44 6.17
N VAL A 78 1.82 -17.75 5.04
CA VAL A 78 0.97 -18.20 3.93
C VAL A 78 1.84 -18.37 2.70
N ASN A 79 1.79 -19.56 2.08
CA ASN A 79 2.49 -19.87 0.84
C ASN A 79 1.49 -20.17 -0.27
N PHE A 80 1.56 -19.43 -1.37
CA PHE A 80 0.80 -19.71 -2.59
C PHE A 80 1.67 -20.46 -3.61
N ILE A 81 1.16 -21.60 -4.07
CA ILE A 81 1.78 -22.48 -5.06
C ILE A 81 0.89 -22.50 -6.30
N MET A 82 1.35 -21.85 -7.36
CA MET A 82 0.64 -21.72 -8.64
C MET A 82 1.41 -22.40 -9.78
N PRO A 83 0.78 -22.69 -10.94
CA PRO A 83 1.41 -23.48 -12.01
C PRO A 83 2.66 -22.85 -12.63
N SER A 84 2.75 -21.52 -12.65
CA SER A 84 3.88 -20.79 -13.23
C SER A 84 4.08 -19.43 -12.54
N LEU A 85 5.19 -18.76 -12.86
CA LEU A 85 5.47 -17.41 -12.37
C LEU A 85 4.52 -16.35 -12.97
N ASP A 86 3.90 -16.66 -14.11
CA ASP A 86 2.98 -15.75 -14.81
C ASP A 86 1.52 -15.96 -14.37
N SER A 87 1.28 -16.95 -13.51
CA SER A 87 -0.05 -17.24 -13.00
C SER A 87 -0.57 -16.10 -12.11
N PHE A 88 -1.88 -15.82 -12.20
CA PHE A 88 -2.58 -14.82 -11.40
C PHE A 88 -3.59 -15.47 -10.47
N LEU A 89 -3.61 -15.02 -9.22
CA LEU A 89 -4.59 -15.44 -8.22
C LEU A 89 -5.24 -14.23 -7.55
N LEU A 90 -6.57 -14.19 -7.56
CA LEU A 90 -7.34 -13.16 -6.87
C LEU A 90 -7.78 -13.66 -5.50
N ASN A 91 -7.32 -13.00 -4.45
CA ASN A 91 -7.76 -13.15 -3.06
C ASN A 91 -8.64 -11.95 -2.70
N ARG A 92 -9.93 -12.19 -2.43
CA ARG A 92 -10.88 -11.13 -2.07
C ARG A 92 -11.42 -11.33 -0.66
N VAL A 93 -11.24 -10.35 0.21
CA VAL A 93 -11.89 -10.32 1.53
C VAL A 93 -13.29 -9.76 1.38
N VAL A 94 -14.29 -10.50 1.84
CA VAL A 94 -15.70 -10.11 1.81
C VAL A 94 -16.31 -9.88 3.19
N GLY A 95 -15.59 -10.21 4.27
CA GLY A 95 -15.98 -9.83 5.62
C GLY A 95 -15.63 -8.37 5.97
N GLY A 96 -15.95 -7.95 7.19
CA GLY A 96 -15.86 -6.54 7.62
C GLY A 96 -14.54 -6.09 8.24
N GLY A 97 -13.52 -6.96 8.32
CA GLY A 97 -12.23 -6.64 8.94
C GLY A 97 -11.16 -6.24 7.92
N SER A 98 -10.29 -5.30 8.29
CA SER A 98 -9.08 -4.99 7.52
C SER A 98 -8.09 -6.16 7.55
N SER A 99 -7.26 -6.26 6.51
CA SER A 99 -6.23 -7.27 6.42
C SER A 99 -5.01 -6.85 7.22
N GLN A 100 -4.60 -7.69 8.18
CA GLN A 100 -3.40 -7.47 8.99
C GLN A 100 -2.34 -8.47 8.55
N ILE A 101 -1.40 -8.03 7.70
CA ILE A 101 -0.28 -8.83 7.21
C ILE A 101 0.93 -8.47 8.07
N LEU A 102 1.17 -9.25 9.12
CA LEU A 102 2.22 -9.02 10.10
C LEU A 102 3.35 -10.06 9.99
N GLY A 103 3.06 -11.22 9.40
CA GLY A 103 4.00 -12.31 9.18
C GLY A 103 4.47 -12.45 7.74
N GLN A 104 4.56 -13.69 7.27
CA GLN A 104 5.20 -14.01 5.98
C GLN A 104 4.17 -14.39 4.92
N LEU A 105 4.23 -13.74 3.76
CA LEU A 105 3.41 -14.02 2.59
C LEU A 105 4.31 -14.35 1.40
N TYR A 106 4.22 -15.59 0.91
CA TYR A 106 5.00 -16.06 -0.23
C TYR A 106 4.08 -16.46 -1.39
N ALA A 107 4.49 -16.15 -2.61
CA ALA A 107 3.87 -16.70 -3.82
C ALA A 107 4.88 -16.84 -4.94
N ASN A 108 4.83 -17.93 -5.69
CA ASN A 108 5.68 -18.07 -6.87
C ASN A 108 5.22 -17.21 -8.07
N GLY A 109 3.92 -16.90 -8.18
CA GLY A 109 3.38 -16.04 -9.24
C GLY A 109 2.75 -14.74 -8.71
N ASN A 110 1.79 -14.20 -9.46
CA ASN A 110 1.18 -12.89 -9.20
C ASN A 110 -0.04 -12.99 -8.28
N LEU A 111 -0.01 -12.27 -7.17
CA LEU A 111 -1.12 -12.17 -6.22
C LEU A 111 -1.87 -10.85 -6.39
N ILE A 112 -3.18 -10.94 -6.39
CA ILE A 112 -4.07 -9.80 -6.18
C ILE A 112 -4.74 -9.98 -4.81
N LEU A 113 -4.59 -9.01 -3.91
CA LEU A 113 -5.24 -8.99 -2.60
C LEU A 113 -6.19 -7.79 -2.52
N ILE A 114 -7.48 -8.07 -2.37
CA ILE A 114 -8.52 -7.05 -2.25
C ILE A 114 -9.12 -7.09 -0.85
N ASN A 115 -9.13 -5.94 -0.18
CA ASN A 115 -9.90 -5.75 1.04
C ASN A 115 -10.38 -4.31 1.16
N GLN A 116 -11.69 -4.11 0.98
CA GLN A 116 -12.32 -2.78 1.04
C GLN A 116 -12.32 -2.15 2.44
N ASN A 117 -11.89 -2.89 3.47
CA ASN A 117 -11.71 -2.36 4.83
C ASN A 117 -10.29 -1.88 5.12
N GLY A 118 -9.37 -1.98 4.17
CA GLY A 118 -7.97 -1.61 4.32
C GLY A 118 -7.03 -2.80 4.40
N ILE A 119 -5.75 -2.54 4.11
CA ILE A 119 -4.67 -3.53 4.13
C ILE A 119 -3.49 -2.92 4.87
N ASN A 120 -3.04 -3.58 5.93
CA ASN A 120 -1.88 -3.18 6.71
C ASN A 120 -0.77 -4.23 6.60
N PHE A 121 0.36 -3.86 6.00
CA PHE A 121 1.60 -4.63 6.06
C PHE A 121 2.44 -4.10 7.22
N GLY A 122 2.44 -4.80 8.35
CA GLY A 122 3.11 -4.35 9.57
C GLY A 122 4.64 -4.40 9.48
N GLN A 123 5.32 -3.81 10.45
CA GLN A 123 6.79 -3.60 10.44
C GLN A 123 7.63 -4.87 10.19
N ASN A 124 7.17 -6.04 10.68
CA ASN A 124 7.87 -7.31 10.52
C ASN A 124 7.38 -8.15 9.32
N ALA A 125 6.42 -7.63 8.56
CA ALA A 125 5.83 -8.33 7.43
C ALA A 125 6.87 -8.56 6.32
N GLN A 126 6.86 -9.76 5.76
CA GLN A 126 7.71 -10.13 4.63
C GLN A 126 6.82 -10.67 3.52
N VAL A 127 6.62 -9.87 2.47
CA VAL A 127 5.87 -10.25 1.28
C VAL A 127 6.86 -10.52 0.15
N ASN A 128 6.94 -11.77 -0.31
CA ASN A 128 7.83 -12.18 -1.40
C ASN A 128 7.02 -12.91 -2.47
N VAL A 129 6.75 -12.25 -3.59
CA VAL A 129 5.80 -12.74 -4.61
C VAL A 129 6.34 -12.59 -6.04
N GLY A 130 5.72 -13.25 -7.02
CA GLY A 130 6.03 -13.00 -8.44
C GLY A 130 5.57 -11.60 -8.89
N GLY A 131 4.44 -11.14 -8.36
CA GLY A 131 3.93 -9.78 -8.53
C GLY A 131 2.82 -9.54 -7.52
N LEU A 132 2.58 -8.29 -7.15
CA LEU A 132 1.56 -7.89 -6.19
C LEU A 132 0.67 -6.80 -6.76
N MET A 133 -0.64 -6.99 -6.65
CA MET A 133 -1.62 -5.90 -6.63
C MET A 133 -2.36 -5.96 -5.29
N ALA A 134 -2.18 -4.96 -4.44
CA ALA A 134 -3.00 -4.83 -3.23
C ALA A 134 -3.96 -3.65 -3.41
N SER A 135 -5.25 -3.87 -3.16
CA SER A 135 -6.25 -2.83 -3.37
C SER A 135 -7.32 -2.78 -2.29
N THR A 136 -7.74 -1.56 -1.94
CA THR A 136 -8.98 -1.32 -1.18
C THR A 136 -10.21 -1.17 -2.08
N HIS A 137 -10.01 -1.17 -3.39
CA HIS A 137 -11.07 -1.14 -4.39
C HIS A 137 -11.28 -2.55 -4.92
N ASP A 138 -12.49 -2.84 -5.40
CA ASP A 138 -12.78 -4.18 -5.93
C ASP A 138 -12.63 -4.24 -7.45
N ILE A 139 -12.33 -5.43 -7.95
CA ILE A 139 -12.35 -5.79 -9.37
C ILE A 139 -13.49 -6.78 -9.57
N THR A 140 -14.26 -6.67 -10.64
CA THR A 140 -15.28 -7.69 -10.91
C THR A 140 -14.61 -9.02 -11.29
N ASN A 141 -15.27 -10.15 -10.98
CA ASN A 141 -14.76 -11.46 -11.40
C ASN A 141 -14.51 -11.51 -12.91
N GLN A 142 -15.41 -10.93 -13.70
CA GLN A 142 -15.31 -10.92 -15.15
C GLN A 142 -14.08 -10.13 -15.63
N ASN A 143 -13.84 -8.94 -15.06
CA ASN A 143 -12.67 -8.12 -15.37
C ASN A 143 -11.38 -8.87 -15.06
N PHE A 144 -11.26 -9.50 -13.89
CA PHE A 144 -10.09 -10.30 -13.52
C PHE A 144 -9.85 -11.48 -14.48
N LEU A 145 -10.90 -12.25 -14.79
CA LEU A 145 -10.84 -13.39 -15.68
C LEU A 145 -10.45 -12.98 -17.12
N ASN A 146 -10.88 -11.79 -17.55
CA ASN A 146 -10.52 -11.21 -18.84
C ASN A 146 -9.14 -10.53 -18.85
N GLY A 147 -8.43 -10.47 -17.70
CA GLY A 147 -7.16 -9.75 -17.60
C GLY A 147 -7.29 -8.22 -17.68
N GLN A 148 -8.49 -7.69 -17.42
CA GLN A 148 -8.77 -6.26 -17.38
C GLN A 148 -8.69 -5.78 -15.93
N TYR A 149 -7.55 -5.23 -15.52
CA TYR A 149 -7.35 -4.85 -14.11
C TYR A 149 -7.94 -3.48 -13.81
N ILE A 150 -9.25 -3.45 -13.64
CA ILE A 150 -10.04 -2.24 -13.35
C ILE A 150 -10.59 -2.34 -11.93
N PHE A 151 -10.10 -1.48 -11.06
CA PHE A 151 -10.45 -1.43 -9.65
C PHE A 151 -11.33 -0.21 -9.38
N ALA A 152 -12.49 -0.45 -8.78
CA ALA A 152 -13.45 0.61 -8.46
C ALA A 152 -13.89 0.51 -6.99
N GLY A 153 -13.94 1.65 -6.30
CA GLY A 153 -14.46 1.71 -4.95
C GLY A 153 -15.99 1.61 -4.93
N THR A 154 -16.54 0.48 -4.48
CA THR A 154 -18.00 0.25 -4.46
C THR A 154 -18.70 0.74 -3.20
N GLY A 155 -18.00 1.48 -2.32
CA GLY A 155 -18.53 1.99 -1.06
C GLY A 155 -17.75 3.17 -0.48
N ILE A 156 -18.25 3.69 0.65
CA ILE A 156 -17.63 4.75 1.46
C ILE A 156 -17.20 4.09 2.77
N ASN A 157 -15.95 3.63 2.84
CA ASN A 157 -15.33 3.26 4.10
C ASN A 157 -14.21 4.27 4.40
N PRO A 158 -14.45 5.23 5.30
CA PRO A 158 -13.49 6.31 5.57
C PRO A 158 -12.25 5.80 6.32
N ASN A 159 -12.21 4.54 6.77
CA ASN A 159 -11.05 3.92 7.41
C ASN A 159 -10.28 2.99 6.47
N SER A 160 -10.59 3.02 5.16
CA SER A 160 -9.97 2.16 4.17
C SER A 160 -8.79 2.82 3.49
N PHE A 161 -7.59 2.34 3.80
CA PHE A 161 -6.34 2.75 3.17
C PHE A 161 -5.35 1.58 3.18
N ILE A 162 -4.25 1.74 2.45
CA ILE A 162 -3.13 0.79 2.48
C ILE A 162 -1.99 1.39 3.28
N SER A 163 -1.50 0.66 4.28
CA SER A 163 -0.28 0.99 5.01
C SER A 163 0.77 -0.08 4.77
N ASN A 164 2.01 0.32 4.46
CA ASN A 164 3.16 -0.56 4.43
C ASN A 164 4.27 -0.05 5.34
N GLU A 165 4.53 -0.79 6.41
CA GLU A 165 5.65 -0.64 7.33
C GLU A 165 6.68 -1.77 7.17
N GLY A 166 6.33 -2.83 6.42
CA GLY A 166 7.13 -4.03 6.24
C GLY A 166 7.98 -4.01 4.96
N SER A 167 8.33 -5.21 4.50
CA SER A 167 9.08 -5.42 3.25
C SER A 167 8.22 -6.14 2.22
N ILE A 168 8.00 -5.48 1.08
CA ILE A 168 7.35 -6.04 -0.10
C ILE A 168 8.42 -6.17 -1.18
N LYS A 169 8.69 -7.42 -1.59
CA LYS A 169 9.65 -7.74 -2.64
C LYS A 169 8.99 -8.60 -3.71
N THR A 170 9.25 -8.25 -4.96
CA THR A 170 8.79 -9.05 -6.11
C THR A 170 9.97 -9.73 -6.80
N ARG A 171 9.69 -10.70 -7.68
CA ARG A 171 10.73 -11.31 -8.53
C ARG A 171 11.33 -10.29 -9.49
N ASP A 172 12.47 -10.62 -10.07
CA ASP A 172 13.05 -9.86 -11.17
C ASP A 172 12.05 -9.75 -12.35
N GLY A 173 11.76 -8.53 -12.78
CA GLY A 173 10.77 -8.23 -13.82
C GLY A 173 9.32 -8.33 -13.35
N GLY A 174 9.09 -8.49 -12.03
CA GLY A 174 7.78 -8.45 -11.41
C GLY A 174 7.25 -7.01 -11.25
N PHE A 175 6.13 -6.87 -10.55
CA PHE A 175 5.55 -5.57 -10.26
C PHE A 175 4.90 -5.55 -8.88
N ALA A 176 4.91 -4.39 -8.21
CA ALA A 176 4.17 -4.13 -6.99
C ALA A 176 3.28 -2.91 -7.18
N VAL A 177 1.96 -3.10 -7.14
CA VAL A 177 0.97 -2.03 -7.26
C VAL A 177 0.13 -1.95 -5.99
N LEU A 178 0.07 -0.76 -5.38
CA LEU A 178 -0.87 -0.45 -4.31
C LEU A 178 -1.92 0.51 -4.86
N ALA A 179 -3.20 0.15 -4.78
CA ALA A 179 -4.31 0.90 -5.37
C ALA A 179 -5.41 1.18 -4.33
N ALA A 180 -5.57 2.42 -3.87
CA ALA A 180 -6.50 2.76 -2.80
C ALA A 180 -6.99 4.20 -2.84
N ASP A 181 -7.88 4.61 -1.94
CA ASP A 181 -8.23 6.04 -1.79
C ASP A 181 -7.07 6.85 -1.18
N ALA A 182 -6.28 6.22 -0.29
CA ALA A 182 -5.07 6.76 0.34
C ALA A 182 -4.05 5.65 0.63
N ILE A 183 -2.75 5.99 0.62
CA ILE A 183 -1.62 5.04 0.78
C ILE A 183 -0.55 5.67 1.67
N LYS A 184 -0.01 4.87 2.61
CA LYS A 184 1.16 5.23 3.43
C LYS A 184 2.23 4.16 3.30
N ASN A 185 3.44 4.56 2.91
CA ASN A 185 4.62 3.69 2.87
C ASN A 185 5.73 4.24 3.77
N THR A 186 6.01 3.54 4.86
CA THR A 186 7.19 3.76 5.72
C THR A 186 8.20 2.61 5.63
N GLY A 187 7.78 1.48 5.05
CA GLY A 187 8.59 0.29 4.81
C GLY A 187 9.34 0.33 3.47
N THR A 188 9.60 -0.85 2.91
CA THR A 188 10.29 -1.01 1.62
C THR A 188 9.39 -1.70 0.60
N ILE A 189 9.40 -1.20 -0.63
CA ILE A 189 8.80 -1.86 -1.80
C ILE A 189 9.86 -1.96 -2.89
N GLU A 190 10.22 -3.20 -3.25
CA GLU A 190 11.27 -3.50 -4.21
C GLU A 190 10.73 -4.38 -5.34
N ALA A 191 10.84 -3.89 -6.57
CA ALA A 191 10.58 -4.65 -7.79
C ALA A 191 11.82 -4.61 -8.70
N PRO A 192 12.81 -5.49 -8.46
CA PRO A 192 14.04 -5.51 -9.25
C PRO A 192 13.69 -5.68 -10.73
N VAL A 193 14.26 -4.85 -11.62
CA VAL A 193 13.96 -4.95 -13.07
C VAL A 193 12.48 -4.72 -13.43
N GLY A 194 11.68 -4.30 -12.45
CA GLY A 194 10.23 -4.29 -12.52
C GLY A 194 9.63 -2.91 -12.21
N THR A 195 8.34 -2.89 -11.93
CA THR A 195 7.60 -1.64 -11.65
C THR A 195 7.09 -1.60 -10.21
N VAL A 196 7.28 -0.46 -9.54
CA VAL A 196 6.54 -0.11 -8.33
C VAL A 196 5.57 1.01 -8.68
N SER A 197 4.26 0.83 -8.43
CA SER A 197 3.26 1.88 -8.64
C SER A 197 2.37 2.06 -7.41
N LEU A 198 2.28 3.29 -6.91
CA LEU A 198 1.39 3.70 -5.84
C LEU A 198 0.31 4.60 -6.44
N ALA A 199 -0.92 4.11 -6.49
CA ALA A 199 -2.04 4.74 -7.15
C ALA A 199 -3.15 5.09 -6.14
N ALA A 200 -3.33 6.38 -5.87
CA ALA A 200 -4.32 6.88 -4.96
C ALA A 200 -5.45 7.61 -5.71
N GLY A 201 -6.64 7.03 -5.71
CA GLY A 201 -7.83 7.52 -6.42
C GLY A 201 -8.99 6.54 -6.29
N LYS A 202 -10.17 6.86 -6.84
CA LYS A 202 -11.42 6.09 -6.64
C LYS A 202 -11.65 5.01 -7.69
N PHE A 203 -11.26 5.29 -8.94
CA PHE A 203 -11.36 4.35 -10.06
C PHE A 203 -9.99 4.26 -10.73
N ILE A 204 -9.40 3.07 -10.72
CA ILE A 204 -8.01 2.84 -11.11
C ILE A 204 -7.96 1.73 -12.15
N LYS A 205 -7.39 2.04 -13.32
CA LYS A 205 -7.10 1.06 -14.37
C LYS A 205 -5.61 0.78 -14.38
N ILE A 206 -5.26 -0.50 -14.40
CA ILE A 206 -3.89 -0.99 -14.46
C ILE A 206 -3.72 -1.79 -15.74
N ASP A 207 -2.83 -1.35 -16.61
CA ASP A 207 -2.43 -2.10 -17.80
C ASP A 207 -1.06 -2.76 -17.53
N LEU A 208 -1.01 -4.09 -17.67
CA LEU A 208 0.22 -4.87 -17.54
C LEU A 208 0.78 -5.18 -18.93
N TYR A 209 2.05 -4.85 -19.13
CA TYR A 209 2.79 -5.18 -20.34
C TYR A 209 3.61 -6.45 -20.15
N ALA A 210 3.92 -7.14 -21.25
CA ALA A 210 4.62 -8.42 -21.24
C ALA A 210 6.06 -8.34 -20.70
N ASP A 211 6.63 -7.14 -20.64
CA ASP A 211 7.95 -6.83 -20.11
C ASP A 211 7.96 -6.47 -18.61
N GLY A 212 6.79 -6.56 -17.94
CA GLY A 212 6.66 -6.22 -16.52
C GLY A 212 6.41 -4.73 -16.26
N LEU A 213 6.29 -3.92 -17.32
CA LEU A 213 5.86 -2.54 -17.17
C LEU A 213 4.39 -2.47 -16.75
N VAL A 214 4.11 -1.47 -15.92
CA VAL A 214 2.76 -1.12 -15.48
C VAL A 214 2.46 0.31 -15.89
N SER A 215 1.28 0.53 -16.44
CA SER A 215 0.69 1.86 -16.59
C SER A 215 -0.57 1.94 -15.74
N VAL A 216 -0.67 3.00 -14.96
CA VAL A 216 -1.85 3.27 -14.14
C VAL A 216 -2.55 4.53 -14.61
N ALA A 217 -3.85 4.42 -14.82
CA ALA A 217 -4.75 5.54 -15.04
C ALA A 217 -5.75 5.63 -13.89
N ILE A 218 -6.05 6.85 -13.47
CA ILE A 218 -7.05 7.14 -12.44
C ILE A 218 -8.16 7.95 -13.10
N ASP A 219 -9.34 7.34 -13.26
CA ASP A 219 -10.46 7.97 -13.97
C ASP A 219 -11.39 8.74 -13.03
N GLU A 220 -11.39 8.41 -11.74
CA GLU A 220 -12.17 9.10 -10.72
C GLU A 220 -11.29 9.46 -9.51
N PRO A 221 -11.28 10.72 -9.06
CA PRO A 221 -10.49 11.14 -7.91
C PRO A 221 -11.13 10.72 -6.58
N THR A 222 -10.32 10.57 -5.54
CA THR A 222 -10.82 10.40 -4.16
C THR A 222 -11.61 11.63 -3.73
N ALA A 223 -12.85 11.43 -3.30
CA ALA A 223 -13.77 12.50 -2.92
C ALA A 223 -14.22 12.45 -1.45
N GLN A 224 -13.53 11.68 -0.59
CA GLN A 224 -13.88 11.46 0.81
C GLN A 224 -12.67 11.62 1.74
N ASN A 225 -12.91 12.08 2.97
CA ASN A 225 -11.89 12.08 4.01
C ASN A 225 -11.56 10.64 4.43
N ILE A 226 -10.28 10.36 4.62
CA ILE A 226 -9.77 9.08 5.12
C ILE A 226 -9.19 9.28 6.52
N TYR A 227 -9.35 8.28 7.39
CA TYR A 227 -8.95 8.34 8.78
C TYR A 227 -8.12 7.10 9.16
N ASP A 228 -7.11 7.32 10.00
CA ASP A 228 -6.31 6.25 10.59
C ASP A 228 -7.10 5.45 11.64
N ALA A 229 -6.47 4.43 12.21
CA ALA A 229 -7.05 3.60 13.26
C ALA A 229 -7.35 4.36 14.58
N ASN A 230 -6.74 5.53 14.78
CA ASN A 230 -6.95 6.39 15.95
C ASN A 230 -8.05 7.43 15.70
N GLY A 231 -8.63 7.48 14.49
CA GLY A 231 -9.64 8.47 14.11
C GLY A 231 -9.08 9.82 13.69
N ASN A 232 -7.76 9.92 13.46
CA ASN A 232 -7.17 11.13 12.89
C ASN A 232 -7.38 11.14 11.38
N LYS A 233 -7.75 12.30 10.83
CA LYS A 233 -7.83 12.49 9.39
C LYS A 233 -6.42 12.39 8.79
N LEU A 234 -6.29 11.66 7.68
CA LEU A 234 -5.08 11.69 6.86
C LEU A 234 -5.04 13.01 6.10
N GLU A 235 -4.01 13.80 6.35
CA GLU A 235 -3.80 15.09 5.69
C GLU A 235 -3.10 14.96 4.33
N THR A 236 -2.46 13.82 4.08
CA THR A 236 -1.81 13.49 2.80
C THR A 236 -2.47 12.25 2.19
N GLN A 237 -2.72 12.28 0.87
CA GLN A 237 -3.33 11.16 0.16
C GLN A 237 -2.34 10.00 -0.04
N LEU A 238 -1.14 10.31 -0.51
CA LEU A 238 -0.06 9.35 -0.74
C LEU A 238 1.20 9.81 0.01
N GLU A 239 1.57 9.09 1.06
CA GLU A 239 2.77 9.36 1.86
C GLU A 239 3.82 8.29 1.60
N ASN A 240 5.05 8.69 1.25
CA ASN A 240 6.20 7.81 1.18
C ASN A 240 7.36 8.39 1.99
N SER A 241 7.61 7.83 3.18
CA SER A 241 8.81 8.06 3.99
C SER A 241 9.76 6.86 4.01
N GLY A 242 9.35 5.75 3.40
CA GLY A 242 10.15 4.54 3.24
C GLY A 242 11.02 4.52 1.98
N THR A 243 11.25 3.32 1.43
CA THR A 243 12.03 3.12 0.19
C THR A 243 11.19 2.49 -0.90
N LEU A 244 11.23 3.07 -2.10
CA LEU A 244 10.67 2.49 -3.33
C LEU A 244 11.81 2.27 -4.33
N SER A 245 11.92 1.06 -4.87
CA SER A 245 13.00 0.69 -5.79
C SER A 245 12.51 -0.21 -6.92
N GLY A 246 12.88 0.11 -8.16
CA GLY A 246 12.58 -0.69 -9.34
C GLY A 246 13.27 -0.20 -10.61
N ALA A 247 12.82 -0.68 -11.78
CA ALA A 247 13.17 -0.07 -13.07
C ALA A 247 12.27 1.12 -13.38
N LYS A 248 10.99 1.03 -13.01
CA LYS A 248 10.04 2.15 -13.02
C LYS A 248 9.43 2.33 -11.63
N VAL A 249 9.36 3.55 -11.15
CA VAL A 249 8.60 3.92 -9.94
C VAL A 249 7.58 5.00 -10.28
N GLU A 250 6.31 4.76 -9.98
CA GLU A 250 5.20 5.66 -10.29
C GLU A 250 4.42 5.98 -9.01
N LEU A 251 4.20 7.27 -8.73
CA LEU A 251 3.29 7.75 -7.69
C LEU A 251 2.22 8.59 -8.37
N ASN A 252 0.96 8.19 -8.29
CA ASN A 252 -0.16 8.90 -8.89
C ASN A 252 -1.25 9.16 -7.83
N ALA A 253 -1.56 10.42 -7.54
CA ALA A 253 -2.54 10.81 -6.53
C ALA A 253 -3.58 11.79 -7.08
N GLN A 254 -4.80 11.31 -7.29
CA GLN A 254 -5.92 12.13 -7.76
C GLN A 254 -6.98 12.25 -6.66
N SER A 255 -7.25 13.46 -6.23
CA SER A 255 -8.30 13.79 -5.26
C SER A 255 -9.05 15.07 -5.62
N VAL A 256 -10.28 15.19 -5.12
CA VAL A 256 -11.02 16.44 -5.13
C VAL A 256 -10.32 17.44 -4.21
N ALA A 257 -10.32 18.72 -4.60
CA ALA A 257 -9.70 19.79 -3.83
C ALA A 257 -10.17 19.79 -2.36
N GLN A 258 -9.24 20.15 -1.44
CA GLN A 258 -9.48 20.30 0.00
C GLN A 258 -9.78 19.01 0.78
N ILE A 259 -9.82 17.84 0.12
CA ILE A 259 -9.89 16.56 0.83
C ILE A 259 -8.59 16.32 1.59
N PHE A 260 -7.45 16.50 0.93
CA PHE A 260 -6.11 16.41 1.53
C PHE A 260 -5.42 17.78 1.49
N GLN A 261 -4.53 18.04 2.45
CA GLN A 261 -3.65 19.21 2.42
C GLN A 261 -2.57 19.04 1.33
N SER A 262 -1.99 17.84 1.25
CA SER A 262 -1.02 17.47 0.23
C SER A 262 -1.50 16.22 -0.51
N ALA A 263 -1.39 16.19 -1.84
CA ALA A 263 -1.71 14.99 -2.59
C ALA A 263 -0.59 13.95 -2.42
N ILE A 264 0.66 14.39 -2.53
CA ILE A 264 1.83 13.52 -2.35
C ILE A 264 2.79 14.18 -1.37
N ASN A 265 3.20 13.42 -0.34
CA ASN A 265 4.36 13.74 0.48
C ASN A 265 5.41 12.64 0.30
N GLN A 266 6.54 12.99 -0.32
CA GLN A 266 7.66 12.10 -0.58
C GLN A 266 8.86 12.56 0.27
N GLU A 267 9.08 11.91 1.41
CA GLU A 267 10.18 12.19 2.34
C GLU A 267 11.28 11.11 2.28
N GLY A 268 10.91 9.93 1.76
CA GLY A 268 11.76 8.76 1.72
C GLY A 268 12.72 8.72 0.53
N ILE A 269 13.05 7.51 0.10
CA ILE A 269 13.96 7.26 -1.02
C ILE A 269 13.19 6.66 -2.19
N ILE A 270 13.42 7.18 -3.39
CA ILE A 270 13.01 6.56 -4.65
C ILE A 270 14.24 6.33 -5.50
N ARG A 271 14.49 5.07 -5.89
CA ARG A 271 15.56 4.73 -6.84
C ARG A 271 15.00 3.95 -8.02
N ALA A 272 15.18 4.49 -9.22
CA ALA A 272 14.88 3.78 -10.45
C ALA A 272 16.18 3.58 -11.25
N ASN A 273 16.70 2.36 -11.27
CA ASN A 273 17.98 2.06 -11.90
C ASN A 273 17.80 1.55 -13.33
N GLU A 274 18.73 1.90 -14.22
CA GLU A 274 18.83 1.27 -15.53
C GLU A 274 19.17 -0.21 -15.36
N VAL A 275 18.39 -1.07 -16.00
CA VAL A 275 18.51 -2.52 -15.79
C VAL A 275 19.09 -3.24 -17.00
N LYS A 276 18.89 -2.68 -18.18
CA LYS A 276 19.51 -3.10 -19.44
C LYS A 276 19.77 -1.86 -20.28
N VAL A 277 20.80 -1.92 -21.13
CA VAL A 277 21.10 -0.86 -22.10
C VAL A 277 19.84 -0.55 -22.92
N GLY A 278 19.29 0.65 -22.74
CA GLY A 278 18.08 1.13 -23.41
C GLY A 278 16.75 0.91 -22.66
N GLN A 279 16.78 0.43 -21.41
CA GLN A 279 15.65 0.47 -20.47
C GLN A 279 16.04 1.38 -19.30
N ASP A 280 15.81 2.66 -19.52
CA ASP A 280 16.19 3.72 -18.59
C ASP A 280 15.39 3.59 -17.29
N GLY A 281 16.05 3.87 -16.16
CA GLY A 281 15.36 3.94 -14.88
C GLY A 281 14.45 5.16 -14.84
N VAL A 282 13.14 4.97 -14.64
CA VAL A 282 12.13 6.04 -14.71
C VAL A 282 11.45 6.26 -13.36
N VAL A 283 11.33 7.52 -12.95
CA VAL A 283 10.47 7.96 -11.86
C VAL A 283 9.42 8.92 -12.39
N GLU A 284 8.15 8.63 -12.13
CA GLU A 284 7.02 9.49 -12.48
C GLU A 284 6.16 9.77 -11.24
N ILE A 285 5.98 11.05 -10.92
CA ILE A 285 5.16 11.51 -9.81
C ILE A 285 4.11 12.46 -10.39
N THR A 286 2.83 12.11 -10.26
CA THR A 286 1.70 12.88 -10.80
C THR A 286 0.64 13.10 -9.74
N ALA A 287 0.10 14.32 -9.65
CA ALA A 287 -0.96 14.61 -8.70
C ALA A 287 -1.91 15.73 -9.13
N SER A 288 -3.18 15.67 -8.70
CA SER A 288 -4.13 16.79 -8.82
C SER A 288 -3.93 17.88 -7.75
N GLY A 289 -3.13 17.59 -6.72
CA GLY A 289 -2.90 18.48 -5.57
C GLY A 289 -1.42 18.75 -5.30
N LEU A 290 -1.15 19.47 -4.20
CA LEU A 290 0.20 19.84 -3.79
C LEU A 290 1.11 18.60 -3.69
N ILE A 291 2.30 18.69 -4.31
CA ILE A 291 3.39 17.73 -4.12
C ILE A 291 4.46 18.36 -3.23
N GLU A 292 4.77 17.70 -2.12
CA GLU A 292 5.91 18.00 -1.26
C GLU A 292 6.91 16.86 -1.36
N SER A 293 8.13 17.16 -1.80
CA SER A 293 9.18 16.16 -1.90
C SER A 293 10.44 16.65 -1.19
N SER A 294 10.69 16.08 -0.01
CA SER A 294 11.84 16.38 0.85
C SER A 294 12.87 15.24 0.89
N GLY A 295 12.56 14.11 0.25
CA GLY A 295 13.40 12.91 0.21
C GLY A 295 14.46 12.89 -0.89
N GLU A 296 14.96 11.69 -1.20
CA GLU A 296 15.96 11.45 -2.24
C GLU A 296 15.30 10.76 -3.43
N ILE A 297 15.50 11.31 -4.63
CA ILE A 297 15.07 10.68 -5.89
C ILE A 297 16.27 10.55 -6.81
N GLU A 298 16.55 9.32 -7.23
CA GLU A 298 17.61 8.99 -8.19
C GLU A 298 17.04 8.13 -9.32
N ALA A 299 17.19 8.61 -10.55
CA ALA A 299 16.78 7.88 -11.75
C ALA A 299 17.51 8.38 -13.00
N LYS A 300 17.26 7.78 -14.15
CA LYS A 300 17.71 8.33 -15.44
C LYS A 300 16.67 9.28 -16.03
N GLU A 301 15.38 8.99 -15.85
CA GLU A 301 14.31 9.92 -16.18
C GLU A 301 13.49 10.22 -14.93
N ILE A 302 13.25 11.52 -14.66
CA ILE A 302 12.44 11.96 -13.53
C ILE A 302 11.39 12.92 -14.06
N THR A 303 10.13 12.63 -13.81
CA THR A 303 9.01 13.52 -14.12
C THR A 303 8.18 13.75 -12.88
N VAL A 304 7.99 15.02 -12.51
CA VAL A 304 7.12 15.43 -11.40
C VAL A 304 6.11 16.45 -11.92
N LYS A 305 4.83 16.09 -11.90
CA LYS A 305 3.73 16.93 -12.40
C LYS A 305 2.64 17.10 -11.36
N SER A 306 2.18 18.33 -11.17
CA SER A 306 1.06 18.65 -10.29
C SER A 306 0.15 19.65 -10.96
N GLU A 307 -1.16 19.53 -10.76
CA GLU A 307 -2.12 20.60 -11.11
C GLU A 307 -2.07 21.80 -10.13
N GLN A 308 -1.35 21.66 -9.02
CA GLN A 308 -1.14 22.68 -7.99
C GLN A 308 0.35 23.00 -7.86
N ASP A 309 0.78 23.35 -6.64
CA ASP A 309 2.16 23.70 -6.33
C ASP A 309 3.03 22.43 -6.25
N ILE A 310 4.31 22.57 -6.61
CA ILE A 310 5.35 21.57 -6.36
C ILE A 310 6.42 22.20 -5.47
N LYS A 311 6.76 21.53 -4.37
CA LYS A 311 7.86 21.90 -3.47
C LYS A 311 8.93 20.81 -3.45
N VAL A 312 10.09 21.12 -4.02
CA VAL A 312 11.27 20.24 -4.05
C VAL A 312 12.26 20.70 -2.99
N GLN A 313 12.28 20.02 -1.85
CA GLN A 313 13.13 20.31 -0.70
C GLN A 313 14.28 19.30 -0.55
N GLY A 314 14.10 18.12 -1.15
CA GLY A 314 15.03 17.02 -1.11
C GLY A 314 16.07 17.03 -2.23
N SER A 315 16.83 15.93 -2.33
CA SER A 315 17.90 15.78 -3.33
C SER A 315 17.40 15.01 -4.55
N TYR A 316 17.58 15.59 -5.73
CA TYR A 316 17.26 14.96 -7.00
C TYR A 316 18.54 14.71 -7.80
N GLY A 317 18.77 13.45 -8.17
CA GLY A 317 19.90 12.99 -8.96
C GLY A 317 19.43 12.38 -10.26
N SER A 318 19.96 12.84 -11.40
CA SER A 318 19.84 12.11 -12.66
C SER A 318 21.19 11.76 -13.28
N VAL A 319 21.30 10.50 -13.75
CA VAL A 319 22.47 9.95 -14.46
C VAL A 319 22.30 9.95 -15.99
N GLY A 320 21.28 10.62 -16.52
CA GLY A 320 21.03 10.75 -17.96
C GLY A 320 19.63 11.29 -18.29
N GLY A 321 19.16 11.05 -19.51
CA GLY A 321 17.76 11.25 -19.87
C GLY A 321 17.23 12.68 -19.66
N SER A 322 16.04 12.80 -19.06
CA SER A 322 15.38 14.07 -18.78
C SER A 322 14.84 14.16 -17.36
N THR A 323 14.97 15.34 -16.76
CA THR A 323 14.33 15.71 -15.49
C THR A 323 13.31 16.83 -15.74
N VAL A 324 12.04 16.59 -15.47
CA VAL A 324 10.95 17.54 -15.75
C VAL A 324 10.14 17.79 -14.49
N PHE A 325 9.97 19.06 -14.15
CA PHE A 325 9.03 19.54 -13.14
C PHE A 325 7.97 20.39 -13.83
N GLU A 326 6.69 20.09 -13.63
CA GLU A 326 5.57 20.83 -14.21
C GLU A 326 4.50 21.11 -13.14
N ALA A 327 4.49 22.34 -12.62
CA ALA A 327 3.52 22.80 -11.63
C ALA A 327 2.39 23.60 -12.30
N GLY A 328 1.14 23.26 -12.00
CA GLY A 328 -0.05 24.00 -12.43
C GLY A 328 -0.21 25.35 -11.74
N ARG A 329 0.60 25.62 -10.71
CA ARG A 329 0.70 26.91 -10.02
C ARG A 329 2.16 27.29 -9.80
N ASP A 330 2.67 27.17 -8.57
CA ASP A 330 4.03 27.58 -8.22
C ASP A 330 4.98 26.38 -8.09
N LEU A 331 6.21 26.55 -8.57
CA LEU A 331 7.30 25.58 -8.38
C LEU A 331 8.37 26.19 -7.49
N THR A 332 8.65 25.56 -6.35
CA THR A 332 9.70 26.01 -5.43
C THR A 332 10.72 24.90 -5.23
N THR A 333 12.00 25.21 -5.40
CA THR A 333 13.10 24.31 -5.10
C THR A 333 14.00 24.89 -4.01
N THR A 334 14.29 24.11 -2.98
CA THR A 334 15.19 24.47 -1.86
C THR A 334 16.21 23.38 -1.56
N GLY A 335 16.14 22.24 -2.24
CA GLY A 335 17.12 21.15 -2.17
C GLY A 335 18.01 21.07 -3.41
N PRO A 336 19.11 20.31 -3.35
CA PRO A 336 20.03 20.14 -4.48
C PRO A 336 19.41 19.35 -5.61
N ILE A 337 19.58 19.84 -6.84
CA ILE A 337 19.22 19.13 -8.07
C ILE A 337 20.50 18.97 -8.90
N SER A 338 20.95 17.74 -9.11
CA SER A 338 22.13 17.41 -9.90
C SER A 338 21.75 16.43 -11.01
N THR A 339 21.89 16.85 -12.26
CA THR A 339 21.32 16.15 -13.41
C THR A 339 22.34 16.02 -14.53
N GLN A 340 22.32 14.89 -15.22
CA GLN A 340 22.96 14.71 -16.52
C GLN A 340 21.83 14.58 -17.54
N GLY A 341 21.76 15.39 -18.58
CA GLY A 341 20.65 15.39 -19.54
C GLY A 341 19.76 16.64 -19.44
N THR A 342 18.60 16.63 -20.11
CA THR A 342 17.78 17.85 -20.20
C THR A 342 16.95 18.04 -18.93
N THR A 343 17.11 19.19 -18.28
CA THR A 343 16.36 19.57 -17.08
C THR A 343 15.41 20.72 -17.41
N THR A 344 14.11 20.51 -17.18
CA THR A 344 13.05 21.48 -17.46
C THR A 344 12.26 21.79 -16.19
N PHE A 345 12.18 23.07 -15.85
CA PHE A 345 11.31 23.60 -14.81
C PHE A 345 10.18 24.36 -15.50
N LYS A 346 8.94 23.93 -15.30
CA LYS A 346 7.74 24.58 -15.81
C LYS A 346 6.78 24.89 -14.67
N ALA A 347 6.27 26.11 -14.64
CA ALA A 347 5.21 26.52 -13.72
C ALA A 347 4.26 27.50 -14.42
N VAL A 348 2.99 27.49 -14.05
CA VAL A 348 2.03 28.50 -14.54
C VAL A 348 2.29 29.86 -13.87
N ASN A 349 2.63 29.88 -12.59
CA ASN A 349 2.85 31.13 -11.88
C ASN A 349 4.35 31.42 -11.75
N ASN A 350 4.95 31.05 -10.62
CA ASN A 350 6.34 31.38 -10.32
C ASN A 350 7.22 30.12 -10.29
N ILE A 351 8.48 30.28 -10.70
CA ILE A 351 9.55 29.33 -10.40
C ILE A 351 10.51 30.00 -9.42
N ASN A 352 10.61 29.46 -8.21
CA ASN A 352 11.51 29.93 -7.15
C ASN A 352 12.62 28.89 -6.92
N VAL A 353 13.83 29.18 -7.38
CA VAL A 353 15.01 28.33 -7.17
C VAL A 353 15.88 28.93 -6.08
N ASN A 354 15.87 28.31 -4.90
CA ASN A 354 16.56 28.78 -3.70
C ASN A 354 17.73 27.87 -3.28
N PHE A 355 18.16 26.98 -4.16
CA PHE A 355 19.33 26.12 -3.98
C PHE A 355 20.00 25.82 -5.33
N ASN A 356 21.19 25.23 -5.30
CA ASN A 356 21.96 24.88 -6.48
C ASN A 356 21.21 23.88 -7.38
N VAL A 357 21.12 24.22 -8.68
CA VAL A 357 20.73 23.33 -9.77
C VAL A 357 21.95 23.16 -10.67
N THR A 358 22.39 21.92 -10.86
CA THR A 358 23.51 21.56 -11.72
C THR A 358 23.03 20.64 -12.83
N THR A 359 23.35 20.99 -14.07
CA THR A 359 23.06 20.20 -15.27
C THR A 359 24.38 19.99 -16.02
N ASP A 360 25.01 18.84 -15.83
CA ASP A 360 26.37 18.54 -16.31
C ASP A 360 26.43 18.29 -17.83
N SER A 361 25.29 17.93 -18.44
CA SER A 361 25.10 17.78 -19.88
C SER A 361 23.64 18.05 -20.23
N GLY A 362 23.33 18.42 -21.48
CA GLY A 362 21.95 18.75 -21.90
C GLY A 362 21.58 20.22 -21.70
N ASN A 363 20.28 20.52 -21.81
CA ASN A 363 19.75 21.88 -21.65
C ASN A 363 19.13 22.07 -20.27
N LEU A 364 19.29 23.26 -19.69
CA LEU A 364 18.53 23.72 -18.53
C LEU A 364 17.50 24.75 -18.99
N THR A 365 16.21 24.43 -18.81
CA THR A 365 15.09 25.25 -19.30
C THR A 365 14.18 25.68 -18.16
N PHE A 366 13.78 26.94 -18.16
CA PHE A 366 12.78 27.50 -17.25
C PHE A 366 11.64 28.10 -18.06
N ILE A 367 10.41 27.69 -17.75
CA ILE A 367 9.19 28.17 -18.40
C ILE A 367 8.21 28.56 -17.29
N ALA A 368 8.13 29.86 -17.01
CA ALA A 368 7.11 30.43 -16.16
C ALA A 368 6.22 31.29 -17.05
N ASP A 369 4.94 30.93 -17.19
CA ASP A 369 4.01 31.68 -18.02
C ASP A 369 2.64 31.81 -17.36
N SER A 370 2.32 33.04 -16.97
CA SER A 370 1.06 33.42 -16.32
C SER A 370 -0.11 33.55 -17.30
N ASP A 371 0.11 33.28 -18.59
CA ASP A 371 -0.89 33.51 -19.62
C ASP A 371 -1.99 32.43 -19.56
N LYS A 372 -3.00 32.73 -18.74
CA LYS A 372 -4.37 32.27 -18.96
C LYS A 372 -4.94 33.08 -20.13
N ASP A 373 -4.77 32.57 -21.34
CA ASP A 373 -5.63 32.97 -22.47
C ASP A 373 -7.04 32.37 -22.33
#